data_AF-A0A2V5I8P1-F1
#
_entry.id   AF-A0A2V5I8P1-F1
#
_cell.length_a   1.000
_cell.length_b   1.000
_cell.length_c   1.000
_cell.angle_alpha   90.00
_cell.angle_beta   90.00
_cell.angle_gamma   90.00
#
_symmetry.space_group_name_H-M   'P 1'
#
loop_
_entity.id
_entity.type
_entity.pdbx_description
1 polymer ?
#
loop_
_entity_poly.entity_id
_entity_poly.type
_entity_poly.pdbx_seq_one_letter_code
_entity_poly.pdbx_strand_id
1 'polypeptide(L)'
;MRWKTNWPQLLRLGLLGVSAVQAVNLSTSAQNLFDESMVIQDAIYDPAAAYLRYFYFPLAAGPHETRSSVWYAAGLLQRDRGEDRNEAVRILQNVIGGQEKNVSVQWYGDYTKYPEQPTVGTPAYPPVIYNSWDPNWRGFIGTALIVIYEEFGDRLPSTVQELILDSLYNNTVGDTYRVGGVDGDNLYPAYSNAWLMRTVVGSWTGRKFGNANMTAAGDSDARAFLKLFDRNGTLSEFNGPTYAGVSLYALTIAAKYLGATNATIGQQAHRVIETIWGYESQLWNANLRNFAGPWDRSYGYDMNKYVAIMSLWVWSLVDKEHVFPNATSPIWTMAHADDFEIAPLVAVLSEFHQTLVPAAARARLQEFAGDEQRTYTGHAYAPPADLEPRNITTWLSRNLTIGTASFNQSVVGGFSEDSTSFSPAVVQWLRPDASIGYFNLYPEETALVADVGPYALNLTYPLCNASSTFTFVLASNPLGAKRDIAGLEDVDGLRIKVVGGTVDPVPEISFCGLLGGTCEVIHNFEFWNVTFSMPESSTAVPSVQLQFAF
;
A
#
# COMPACT_ATOMS: atom_id res chain seq x y z
N MET A 1 17.19 80.39 27.52
CA MET A 1 16.08 79.43 27.70
C MET A 1 16.06 78.52 26.47
N ARG A 2 16.40 77.23 26.65
CA ARG A 2 16.04 76.02 25.86
C ARG A 2 15.94 76.08 24.31
N TRP A 3 17.03 75.66 23.65
CA TRP A 3 17.17 74.46 22.78
C TRP A 3 15.92 73.86 22.09
N LYS A 4 15.90 73.76 20.74
CA LYS A 4 16.10 72.51 19.94
C LYS A 4 15.63 72.63 18.47
N THR A 5 16.50 72.14 17.59
CA THR A 5 16.32 71.71 16.19
C THR A 5 15.33 70.55 16.02
N ASN A 6 14.68 70.44 14.85
CA ASN A 6 14.80 69.25 13.97
C ASN A 6 13.92 69.30 12.70
N TRP A 7 14.57 68.95 11.57
CA TRP A 7 13.98 68.38 10.36
C TRP A 7 13.30 67.03 10.65
N PRO A 8 12.28 66.61 9.87
CA PRO A 8 12.02 65.21 9.63
C PRO A 8 12.61 64.78 8.28
N GLN A 9 13.57 63.84 8.35
CA GLN A 9 13.96 62.97 7.25
C GLN A 9 12.80 62.03 6.91
N LEU A 10 12.44 61.97 5.63
CA LEU A 10 11.60 60.92 5.06
C LEU A 10 12.38 59.60 5.04
N LEU A 11 12.17 58.76 6.05
CA LEU A 11 12.53 57.35 6.03
C LEU A 11 11.56 56.61 5.09
N ARG A 12 12.02 56.32 3.86
CA ARG A 12 11.45 55.24 3.05
C ARG A 12 11.86 53.92 3.68
N LEU A 13 10.99 53.36 4.52
CA LEU A 13 11.03 51.93 4.85
C LEU A 13 10.65 51.18 3.57
N GLY A 14 11.66 50.69 2.86
CA GLY A 14 11.45 49.60 1.92
C GLY A 14 10.95 48.40 2.72
N LEU A 15 9.67 48.07 2.55
CA LEU A 15 9.15 46.74 2.86
C LEU A 15 9.91 45.78 1.94
N LEU A 16 11.05 45.28 2.41
CA LEU A 16 11.56 43.99 1.96
C LEU A 16 10.48 43.00 2.37
N GLY A 17 9.59 42.68 1.43
CA GLY A 17 8.74 41.52 1.53
C GLY A 17 9.69 40.34 1.70
N VAL A 18 9.81 39.86 2.94
CA VAL A 18 10.22 38.49 3.19
C VAL A 18 9.14 37.68 2.50
N SER A 19 9.45 37.16 1.32
CA SER A 19 8.66 36.08 0.75
C SER A 19 8.73 34.96 1.78
N ALA A 20 7.73 34.87 2.65
CA ALA A 20 7.45 33.64 3.37
C ALA A 20 7.09 32.65 2.25
N VAL A 21 8.10 31.93 1.77
CA VAL A 21 7.92 30.88 0.76
C VAL A 21 7.08 29.81 1.47
N GLN A 22 5.82 29.71 1.03
CA GLN A 22 4.75 28.98 1.70
C GLN A 22 5.00 27.48 1.72
N ALA A 23 4.38 26.79 2.69
CA ALA A 23 4.22 25.34 2.66
C ALA A 23 3.58 24.91 1.32
N VAL A 24 3.69 23.63 0.95
CA VAL A 24 3.08 23.15 -0.30
C VAL A 24 1.59 23.48 -0.28
N ASN A 25 1.07 24.06 -1.35
CA ASN A 25 -0.35 24.35 -1.43
C ASN A 25 -1.12 23.03 -1.53
N LEU A 26 -2.08 22.80 -0.64
CA LEU A 26 -2.86 21.56 -0.64
C LEU A 26 -4.26 21.85 -1.19
N SER A 27 -4.78 20.94 -2.03
CA SER A 27 -6.20 20.95 -2.39
C SER A 27 -7.06 20.74 -1.14
N THR A 28 -8.36 21.06 -1.20
CA THR A 28 -9.27 20.84 -0.05
C THR A 28 -9.25 19.38 0.41
N SER A 29 -9.31 18.43 -0.53
CA SER A 29 -9.27 16.99 -0.26
C SER A 29 -7.94 16.57 0.38
N ALA A 30 -6.82 17.07 -0.15
CA ALA A 30 -5.49 16.78 0.38
C ALA A 30 -5.24 17.41 1.75
N GLN A 31 -5.75 18.64 1.98
CA GLN A 31 -5.69 19.30 3.28
C GLN A 31 -6.51 18.53 4.32
N ASN A 32 -7.70 18.03 3.97
CA ASN A 32 -8.50 17.21 4.86
C ASN A 32 -7.80 15.88 5.22
N LEU A 33 -7.22 15.19 4.23
CA LEU A 33 -6.39 14.00 4.45
C LEU A 33 -5.22 14.31 5.40
N PHE A 34 -4.49 15.40 5.12
CA PHE A 34 -3.37 15.86 5.92
C PHE A 34 -3.78 16.14 7.37
N ASP A 35 -4.81 16.97 7.58
CA ASP A 35 -5.24 17.39 8.90
C ASP A 35 -5.69 16.20 9.76
N GLU A 36 -6.44 15.24 9.19
CA GLU A 36 -6.84 14.04 9.93
C GLU A 36 -5.65 13.15 10.31
N SER A 37 -4.66 13.02 9.42
CA SER A 37 -3.45 12.27 9.72
C SER A 37 -2.60 12.92 10.80
N MET A 38 -2.48 14.25 10.77
CA MET A 38 -1.71 14.99 11.76
C MET A 38 -2.36 14.92 13.15
N VAL A 39 -3.69 14.89 13.26
CA VAL A 39 -4.38 14.67 14.55
C VAL A 39 -3.96 13.35 15.20
N ILE A 40 -3.90 12.27 14.41
CA ILE A 40 -3.53 10.95 14.94
C ILE A 40 -2.04 10.91 15.29
N GLN A 41 -1.19 11.40 14.41
CA GLN A 41 0.26 11.38 14.62
C GLN A 41 0.68 12.28 15.80
N ASP A 42 0.05 13.45 15.97
CA ASP A 42 0.24 14.31 17.15
C ASP A 42 -0.14 13.56 18.45
N ALA A 43 -1.19 12.73 18.43
CA ALA A 43 -1.67 12.01 19.61
C ALA A 43 -0.74 10.87 20.05
N ILE A 44 0.04 10.31 19.12
CA ILE A 44 0.99 9.21 19.39
C ILE A 44 2.45 9.68 19.40
N TYR A 45 2.71 10.97 19.15
CA TYR A 45 4.05 11.55 19.21
C TYR A 45 4.55 11.67 20.65
N ASP A 46 5.76 11.16 20.90
CA ASP A 46 6.49 11.40 22.14
C ASP A 46 7.54 12.50 21.92
N PRO A 47 7.31 13.75 22.37
CA PRO A 47 8.27 14.84 22.21
C PRO A 47 9.53 14.67 23.08
N ALA A 48 9.53 13.79 24.11
CA ALA A 48 10.73 13.50 24.88
C ALA A 48 11.67 12.58 24.08
N ALA A 49 11.13 11.58 23.41
CA ALA A 49 11.88 10.67 22.55
C ALA A 49 12.15 11.24 21.15
N ALA A 50 11.30 12.15 20.67
CA ALA A 50 11.20 12.60 19.28
C ALA A 50 10.97 11.44 18.30
N TYR A 51 9.94 10.63 18.60
CA TYR A 51 9.43 9.54 17.76
C TYR A 51 7.91 9.39 17.96
N LEU A 52 7.23 8.81 16.96
CA LEU A 52 5.89 8.24 17.13
C LEU A 52 5.96 6.94 17.95
N ARG A 53 4.90 6.66 18.71
CA ARG A 53 4.71 5.38 19.40
C ARG A 53 4.04 4.36 18.49
N TYR A 54 4.39 3.07 18.62
CA TYR A 54 3.59 2.02 18.00
C TYR A 54 2.17 2.04 18.58
N PHE A 55 1.17 2.18 17.70
CA PHE A 55 -0.23 2.17 18.10
C PHE A 55 -1.01 0.98 17.52
N TYR A 56 -0.50 0.34 16.46
CA TYR A 56 -1.22 -0.71 15.73
C TYR A 56 -0.54 -2.09 15.81
N PHE A 57 0.46 -2.37 14.98
CA PHE A 57 1.12 -3.69 14.95
C PHE A 57 2.62 -3.58 14.60
N PRO A 58 3.53 -4.28 15.31
CA PRO A 58 3.27 -5.08 16.51
C PRO A 58 2.99 -4.19 17.73
N LEU A 59 1.89 -4.43 18.44
CA LEU A 59 1.56 -3.67 19.65
C LEU A 59 2.41 -4.17 20.82
N ALA A 60 3.30 -3.32 21.31
CA ALA A 60 4.05 -3.52 22.54
C ALA A 60 3.95 -2.27 23.42
N ALA A 61 3.97 -2.43 24.73
CA ALA A 61 3.83 -1.31 25.65
C ALA A 61 5.12 -0.48 25.71
N GLY A 62 5.13 0.70 25.09
CA GLY A 62 6.19 1.69 25.22
C GLY A 62 7.12 1.91 24.02
N PRO A 63 7.41 0.92 23.16
CA PRO A 63 8.26 1.12 21.98
C PRO A 63 7.77 2.18 21.00
N HIS A 64 8.74 2.76 20.30
CA HIS A 64 8.50 3.74 19.27
C HIS A 64 8.63 3.15 17.88
N GLU A 65 8.15 3.85 16.87
CA GLU A 65 8.20 3.46 15.47
C GLU A 65 9.16 4.40 14.73
N THR A 66 10.07 3.85 13.92
CA THR A 66 11.11 4.65 13.26
C THR A 66 10.72 5.19 11.87
N ARG A 67 10.01 4.41 11.02
CA ARG A 67 9.74 4.77 9.61
C ARG A 67 8.69 5.88 9.51
N SER A 68 7.54 5.66 10.09
CA SER A 68 6.44 6.62 10.18
C SER A 68 6.83 7.88 10.95
N SER A 69 7.78 7.82 11.88
CA SER A 69 8.36 9.05 12.47
C SER A 69 8.95 9.98 11.41
N VAL A 70 9.62 9.47 10.37
CA VAL A 70 10.13 10.30 9.26
C VAL A 70 8.99 10.86 8.43
N TRP A 71 7.91 10.11 8.24
CA TRP A 71 6.71 10.60 7.55
C TRP A 71 6.03 11.72 8.34
N TYR A 72 5.99 11.61 9.66
CA TYR A 72 5.52 12.67 10.55
C TYR A 72 6.40 13.92 10.47
N ALA A 73 7.73 13.77 10.37
CA ALA A 73 8.63 14.92 10.18
C ALA A 73 8.31 15.72 8.91
N ALA A 74 7.93 15.05 7.81
CA ALA A 74 7.39 15.73 6.62
C ALA A 74 6.08 16.46 6.95
N GLY A 75 5.19 15.84 7.73
CA GLY A 75 3.95 16.48 8.20
C GLY A 75 4.18 17.74 9.03
N LEU A 76 5.11 17.68 9.99
CA LEU A 76 5.52 18.84 10.80
C LEU A 76 6.07 19.98 9.92
N LEU A 77 6.95 19.67 8.96
CA LEU A 77 7.53 20.67 8.06
C LEU A 77 6.49 21.28 7.10
N GLN A 78 5.47 20.51 6.72
CA GLN A 78 4.34 21.01 5.93
C GLN A 78 3.39 21.88 6.77
N ARG A 79 3.15 21.52 8.04
CA ARG A 79 2.30 22.31 8.95
C ARG A 79 2.98 23.62 9.35
N ASP A 80 4.28 23.56 9.64
CA ASP A 80 5.21 24.65 9.97
C ASP A 80 4.68 25.62 11.04
N ARG A 81 4.22 25.10 12.19
CA ARG A 81 3.70 25.89 13.31
C ARG A 81 4.48 25.63 14.61
N GLY A 82 4.73 26.69 15.38
CA GLY A 82 5.35 26.56 16.70
C GLY A 82 6.69 25.84 16.66
N GLU A 83 6.78 24.71 17.37
CA GLU A 83 7.99 23.88 17.47
C GLU A 83 8.12 22.82 16.36
N ASP A 84 7.18 22.75 15.41
CA ASP A 84 7.13 21.71 14.37
C ASP A 84 8.48 21.53 13.66
N ARG A 85 9.11 22.63 13.24
CA ARG A 85 10.43 22.61 12.60
C ARG A 85 11.52 22.03 13.49
N ASN A 86 11.52 22.38 14.78
CA ASN A 86 12.52 21.90 15.73
C ASN A 86 12.32 20.40 16.00
N GLU A 87 11.07 19.97 16.18
CA GLU A 87 10.72 18.56 16.38
C GLU A 87 11.03 17.72 15.13
N ALA A 88 10.73 18.21 13.92
CA ALA A 88 11.13 17.54 12.68
C ALA A 88 12.65 17.34 12.58
N VAL A 89 13.44 18.35 12.95
CA VAL A 89 14.91 18.24 13.01
C VAL A 89 15.35 17.18 14.02
N ARG A 90 14.74 17.13 15.20
CA ARG A 90 15.06 16.12 16.22
C ARG A 90 14.75 14.71 15.75
N ILE A 91 13.59 14.49 15.12
CA ILE A 91 13.22 13.20 14.54
C ILE A 91 14.24 12.78 13.48
N LEU A 92 14.56 13.66 12.53
CA LEU A 92 15.52 13.38 11.45
C LEU A 92 16.90 13.00 12.00
N GLN A 93 17.39 13.74 13.00
CA GLN A 93 18.66 13.46 13.67
C GLN A 93 18.66 12.11 14.38
N ASN A 94 17.58 11.78 15.08
CA ASN A 94 17.45 10.53 15.80
C ASN A 94 17.37 9.33 14.87
N VAL A 95 16.47 9.37 13.87
CA VAL A 95 16.25 8.26 12.93
C VAL A 95 17.51 8.01 12.10
N ILE A 96 18.11 9.05 11.51
CA ILE A 96 19.34 8.91 10.71
C ILE A 96 20.53 8.52 11.60
N GLY A 97 20.54 8.98 12.86
CA GLY A 97 21.54 8.57 13.85
C GLY A 97 21.55 7.06 14.11
N GLY A 98 20.39 6.41 14.02
CA GLY A 98 20.22 4.95 14.15
C GLY A 98 20.52 4.15 12.88
N GLN A 99 20.89 4.78 11.77
CA GLN A 99 21.22 4.08 10.52
C GLN A 99 22.50 3.25 10.68
N GLU A 100 22.48 1.99 10.21
CA GLU A 100 23.64 1.09 10.25
C GLU A 100 24.74 1.55 9.30
N LYS A 101 25.98 1.59 9.79
CA LYS A 101 27.15 2.09 9.06
C LYS A 101 28.27 1.05 8.91
N ASN A 102 28.12 -0.13 9.50
CA ASN A 102 29.04 -1.23 9.28
C ASN A 102 28.84 -1.83 7.88
N VAL A 103 29.78 -1.58 6.98
CA VAL A 103 29.74 -2.07 5.60
C VAL A 103 29.80 -3.60 5.47
N SER A 104 30.17 -4.32 6.54
CA SER A 104 30.33 -5.78 6.52
C SER A 104 29.03 -6.56 6.73
N VAL A 105 27.92 -5.90 7.07
CA VAL A 105 26.65 -6.56 7.39
C VAL A 105 25.57 -6.31 6.34
N GLN A 106 24.65 -7.25 6.17
CA GLN A 106 23.59 -7.21 5.16
C GLN A 106 22.63 -6.02 5.34
N TRP A 107 22.47 -5.52 6.56
CA TRP A 107 21.62 -4.36 6.88
C TRP A 107 22.37 -3.02 6.85
N TYR A 108 23.53 -2.93 6.19
CA TYR A 108 24.22 -1.64 5.98
C TYR A 108 23.29 -0.62 5.29
N GLY A 109 23.32 0.62 5.77
CA GLY A 109 22.46 1.70 5.26
C GLY A 109 20.98 1.55 5.62
N ASP A 110 20.60 0.48 6.32
CA ASP A 110 19.26 0.28 6.87
C ASP A 110 19.09 1.00 8.21
N TYR A 111 17.86 1.10 8.68
CA TYR A 111 17.50 1.80 9.91
C TYR A 111 17.03 0.81 10.97
N THR A 112 17.16 1.18 12.25
CA THR A 112 16.51 0.41 13.32
C THR A 112 15.00 0.44 13.12
N LYS A 113 14.33 -0.72 13.18
CA LYS A 113 12.86 -0.78 13.02
C LYS A 113 12.13 -0.08 14.17
N TYR A 114 12.78 -0.02 15.33
CA TYR A 114 12.39 0.81 16.45
C TYR A 114 13.62 1.20 17.27
N PRO A 115 13.64 2.38 17.90
CA PRO A 115 14.85 2.88 18.58
C PRO A 115 15.23 2.06 19.81
N GLU A 116 14.31 1.35 20.44
CA GLU A 116 14.59 0.47 21.58
C GLU A 116 15.11 -0.92 21.20
N GLN A 117 15.22 -1.25 19.91
CA GLN A 117 15.58 -2.60 19.49
C GLN A 117 17.03 -2.94 19.88
N PRO A 118 17.34 -4.20 20.26
CA PRO A 118 18.72 -4.59 20.49
C PRO A 118 19.56 -4.50 19.21
N THR A 119 20.87 -4.50 19.37
CA THR A 119 21.79 -4.56 18.22
C THR A 119 21.58 -5.86 17.43
N VAL A 120 21.23 -5.70 16.15
CA VAL A 120 21.06 -6.79 15.19
C VAL A 120 22.38 -7.54 15.00
N GLY A 121 22.31 -8.87 14.90
CA GLY A 121 23.50 -9.71 14.73
C GLY A 121 24.10 -10.22 16.04
N THR A 122 23.50 -9.91 17.19
CA THR A 122 23.92 -10.46 18.49
C THR A 122 23.22 -11.79 18.78
N PRO A 123 23.74 -12.64 19.69
CA PRO A 123 23.06 -13.87 20.09
C PRO A 123 21.65 -13.65 20.65
N ALA A 124 21.38 -12.49 21.26
CA ALA A 124 20.08 -12.12 21.80
C ALA A 124 19.12 -11.55 20.73
N TYR A 125 19.64 -11.11 19.58
CA TYR A 125 18.86 -10.50 18.50
C TYR A 125 19.48 -10.87 17.14
N PRO A 126 19.30 -12.13 16.70
CA PRO A 126 19.92 -12.65 15.49
C PRO A 126 19.40 -11.91 14.24
N PRO A 127 20.18 -11.89 13.13
CA PRO A 127 19.83 -11.14 11.94
C PRO A 127 18.87 -11.94 11.05
N VAL A 128 17.58 -11.73 11.23
CA VAL A 128 16.50 -12.38 10.47
C VAL A 128 15.84 -11.32 9.61
N ILE A 129 16.04 -11.43 8.29
CA ILE A 129 15.46 -10.52 7.29
C ILE A 129 13.93 -10.51 7.39
N TYR A 130 13.32 -9.33 7.23
CA TYR A 130 11.90 -9.05 7.45
C TYR A 130 11.38 -9.21 8.89
N ASN A 131 12.27 -9.52 9.84
CA ASN A 131 11.94 -9.62 11.25
C ASN A 131 12.78 -8.64 12.08
N SER A 132 14.03 -8.97 12.42
CA SER A 132 14.88 -8.13 13.27
C SER A 132 15.46 -6.92 12.55
N TRP A 133 15.46 -6.97 11.21
CA TRP A 133 15.72 -5.87 10.29
C TRP A 133 14.86 -6.07 9.04
N ASP A 134 14.65 -5.02 8.25
CA ASP A 134 13.83 -5.10 7.04
C ASP A 134 14.41 -4.19 5.94
N PRO A 135 14.99 -4.76 4.87
CA PRO A 135 15.67 -3.97 3.85
C PRO A 135 14.75 -3.03 3.08
N ASN A 136 13.42 -3.18 3.16
CA ASN A 136 12.48 -2.25 2.54
C ASN A 136 12.45 -0.89 3.24
N TRP A 137 12.90 -0.83 4.49
CA TRP A 137 12.98 0.42 5.26
C TRP A 137 13.89 1.44 4.61
N ARG A 138 14.93 0.98 3.90
CA ARG A 138 15.73 1.83 3.02
C ARG A 138 14.87 2.59 2.02
N GLY A 139 14.02 1.89 1.28
CA GLY A 139 13.10 2.52 0.32
C GLY A 139 12.11 3.48 0.97
N PHE A 140 11.42 3.05 2.03
CA PHE A 140 10.37 3.85 2.68
C PHE A 140 10.90 5.14 3.33
N ILE A 141 12.02 5.05 4.04
CA ILE A 141 12.64 6.22 4.67
C ILE A 141 13.38 7.06 3.62
N GLY A 142 14.11 6.43 2.70
CA GLY A 142 14.86 7.15 1.66
C GLY A 142 13.96 8.00 0.75
N THR A 143 12.81 7.46 0.33
CA THR A 143 11.84 8.24 -0.46
C THR A 143 11.24 9.39 0.34
N ALA A 144 10.93 9.21 1.62
CA ALA A 144 10.46 10.28 2.49
C ALA A 144 11.53 11.37 2.68
N LEU A 145 12.79 10.99 2.86
CA LEU A 145 13.92 11.90 2.95
C LEU A 145 14.13 12.73 1.67
N ILE A 146 13.88 12.15 0.49
CA ILE A 146 13.89 12.89 -0.78
C ILE A 146 12.78 13.94 -0.79
N VAL A 147 11.55 13.59 -0.42
CA VAL A 147 10.44 14.56 -0.34
C VAL A 147 10.78 15.67 0.66
N ILE A 148 11.32 15.31 1.82
CA ILE A 148 11.73 16.28 2.84
C ILE A 148 12.80 17.25 2.32
N TYR A 149 13.80 16.72 1.62
CA TYR A 149 14.88 17.51 1.08
C TYR A 149 14.39 18.46 -0.03
N GLU A 150 13.58 17.97 -0.96
CA GLU A 150 13.11 18.73 -2.12
C GLU A 150 12.06 19.79 -1.76
N GLU A 151 11.12 19.47 -0.87
CA GLU A 151 9.99 20.38 -0.54
C GLU A 151 10.29 21.28 0.67
N PHE A 152 11.16 20.85 1.58
CA PHE A 152 11.38 21.53 2.87
C PHE A 152 12.87 21.74 3.20
N GLY A 153 13.79 21.42 2.29
CA GLY A 153 15.23 21.50 2.55
C GLY A 153 15.71 22.91 2.96
N ASP A 154 15.15 23.96 2.37
CA ASP A 154 15.43 25.36 2.71
C ASP A 154 14.96 25.75 4.13
N ARG A 155 14.01 24.98 4.69
CA ARG A 155 13.57 25.06 6.08
C ARG A 155 14.44 24.23 7.01
N LEU A 156 15.41 23.45 6.55
CA LEU A 156 16.27 22.67 7.43
C LEU A 156 17.63 23.37 7.66
N PRO A 157 18.22 23.27 8.87
CA PRO A 157 19.62 23.64 9.06
C PRO A 157 20.51 22.90 8.06
N SER A 158 21.55 23.56 7.55
CA SER A 158 22.45 22.96 6.54
C SER A 158 23.05 21.63 7.00
N THR A 159 23.36 21.51 8.30
CA THR A 159 23.86 20.27 8.91
C THR A 159 22.86 19.11 8.82
N VAL A 160 21.56 19.39 8.89
CA VAL A 160 20.51 18.37 8.73
C VAL A 160 20.33 18.03 7.26
N GLN A 161 20.44 19.00 6.35
CA GLN A 161 20.44 18.73 4.91
C GLN A 161 21.60 17.80 4.52
N GLU A 162 22.81 18.06 5.02
CA GLU A 162 23.99 17.19 4.83
C GLU A 162 23.75 15.79 5.43
N LEU A 163 23.18 15.71 6.63
CA LEU A 163 22.84 14.45 7.28
C LEU A 163 21.86 13.61 6.44
N ILE A 164 20.86 14.24 5.84
CA ILE A 164 19.92 13.58 4.92
C ILE A 164 20.65 13.02 3.70
N LEU A 165 21.53 13.82 3.09
CA LEU A 165 22.29 13.41 1.91
C LEU A 165 23.22 12.23 2.21
N ASP A 166 23.92 12.25 3.35
CA ASP A 166 24.76 11.14 3.81
C ASP A 166 23.92 9.87 4.05
N SER A 167 22.71 10.03 4.61
CA SER A 167 21.81 8.91 4.84
C SER A 167 21.34 8.25 3.54
N LEU A 168 20.96 9.08 2.56
CA LEU A 168 20.55 8.63 1.21
C LEU A 168 21.70 7.96 0.45
N TYR A 169 22.94 8.42 0.66
CA TYR A 169 24.13 7.75 0.13
C TYR A 169 24.28 6.34 0.71
N ASN A 170 24.29 6.21 2.04
CA ASN A 170 24.41 4.90 2.71
C ASN A 170 23.27 3.96 2.31
N ASN A 171 22.05 4.48 2.24
CA ASN A 171 20.86 3.79 1.79
C ASN A 171 21.04 3.19 0.38
N THR A 172 21.46 4.03 -0.58
CA THR A 172 21.70 3.62 -1.97
C THR A 172 22.79 2.57 -2.08
N VAL A 173 23.86 2.66 -1.28
CA VAL A 173 24.90 1.63 -1.23
C VAL A 173 24.38 0.35 -0.58
N GLY A 174 23.62 0.45 0.52
CA GLY A 174 23.00 -0.69 1.20
C GLY A 174 22.06 -1.48 0.30
N ASP A 175 21.31 -0.79 -0.57
CA ASP A 175 20.44 -1.46 -1.55
C ASP A 175 21.20 -2.26 -2.61
N THR A 176 22.50 -2.05 -2.79
CA THR A 176 23.34 -2.91 -3.64
C THR A 176 23.54 -4.30 -3.04
N TYR A 177 23.26 -4.48 -1.75
CA TYR A 177 23.38 -5.78 -1.06
C TYR A 177 22.12 -6.63 -1.28
N ARG A 178 21.04 -6.02 -1.77
CA ARG A 178 19.78 -6.71 -2.07
C ARG A 178 19.85 -7.41 -3.43
N VAL A 179 19.96 -8.74 -3.39
CA VAL A 179 19.99 -9.59 -4.57
C VAL A 179 18.95 -10.70 -4.41
N GLY A 180 17.87 -10.66 -5.19
CA GLY A 180 16.81 -11.66 -5.10
C GLY A 180 17.33 -13.10 -5.25
N GLY A 181 16.97 -13.96 -4.31
CA GLY A 181 17.36 -15.37 -4.24
C GLY A 181 18.72 -15.61 -3.57
N VAL A 182 19.38 -14.57 -3.07
CA VAL A 182 20.65 -14.64 -2.34
C VAL A 182 20.42 -14.15 -0.91
N ASP A 183 21.03 -14.83 0.06
CA ASP A 183 20.96 -14.48 1.50
C ASP A 183 19.54 -14.28 2.06
N GLY A 184 18.54 -14.91 1.43
CA GLY A 184 17.14 -14.83 1.83
C GLY A 184 16.41 -13.56 1.38
N ASP A 185 17.03 -12.71 0.55
CA ASP A 185 16.34 -11.56 -0.05
C ASP A 185 15.48 -12.01 -1.25
N ASN A 186 14.36 -11.32 -1.46
CA ASN A 186 13.39 -11.56 -2.52
C ASN A 186 13.20 -10.32 -3.42
N LEU A 187 14.15 -9.38 -3.40
CA LEU A 187 14.07 -8.18 -4.23
C LEU A 187 14.28 -8.50 -5.72
N TYR A 188 13.17 -8.67 -6.43
CA TYR A 188 13.08 -8.77 -7.88
C TYR A 188 12.27 -7.59 -8.43
N PRO A 189 12.36 -7.28 -9.75
CA PRO A 189 11.47 -6.30 -10.39
C PRO A 189 9.97 -6.57 -10.16
N ALA A 190 9.61 -7.83 -9.94
CA ALA A 190 8.25 -8.25 -9.61
C ALA A 190 7.77 -7.77 -8.24
N TYR A 191 8.67 -7.46 -7.30
CA TYR A 191 8.33 -6.87 -6.00
C TYR A 191 7.99 -5.37 -6.09
N SER A 192 7.48 -4.96 -7.26
CA SER A 192 6.97 -3.66 -7.69
C SER A 192 7.34 -2.48 -6.78
N ASN A 193 6.68 -2.36 -5.62
CA ASN A 193 6.85 -1.22 -4.72
C ASN A 193 8.28 -1.06 -4.19
N ALA A 194 8.89 -2.14 -3.67
CA ALA A 194 10.23 -2.09 -3.10
C ALA A 194 11.29 -1.84 -4.18
N TRP A 195 11.09 -2.46 -5.36
CA TRP A 195 11.96 -2.25 -6.51
C TRP A 195 11.90 -0.80 -7.02
N LEU A 196 10.69 -0.23 -7.10
CA LEU A 196 10.48 1.16 -7.50
C LEU A 196 11.12 2.13 -6.50
N MET A 197 10.91 1.95 -5.20
CA MET A 197 11.54 2.81 -4.19
C MET A 197 13.06 2.77 -4.28
N ARG A 198 13.68 1.58 -4.37
CA ARG A 198 15.12 1.44 -4.63
C ARG A 198 15.55 2.19 -5.90
N THR A 199 14.83 1.98 -6.99
CA THR A 199 15.13 2.59 -8.29
C THR A 199 15.11 4.12 -8.20
N VAL A 200 14.11 4.69 -7.53
CA VAL A 200 13.96 6.14 -7.37
C VAL A 200 15.04 6.71 -6.47
N VAL A 201 15.27 6.10 -5.30
CA VAL A 201 16.30 6.56 -4.36
C VAL A 201 17.69 6.50 -5.00
N GLY A 202 18.06 5.38 -5.63
CA GLY A 202 19.35 5.25 -6.30
C GLY A 202 19.51 6.22 -7.48
N SER A 203 18.44 6.42 -8.28
CA SER A 203 18.46 7.35 -9.42
C SER A 203 18.60 8.81 -8.98
N TRP A 204 17.95 9.20 -7.89
CA TRP A 204 18.01 10.54 -7.33
C TRP A 204 19.36 10.79 -6.68
N THR A 205 19.81 9.89 -5.80
CA THR A 205 21.09 9.99 -5.09
C THR A 205 22.27 10.04 -6.07
N GLY A 206 22.29 9.14 -7.06
CA GLY A 206 23.35 9.13 -8.06
C GLY A 206 23.51 10.47 -8.80
N ARG A 207 22.40 11.11 -9.16
CA ARG A 207 22.40 12.42 -9.82
C ARG A 207 22.75 13.55 -8.87
N LYS A 208 22.20 13.53 -7.65
CA LYS A 208 22.47 14.53 -6.61
C LYS A 208 23.96 14.64 -6.29
N PHE A 209 24.67 13.50 -6.26
CA PHE A 209 26.10 13.43 -5.99
C PHE A 209 26.99 13.43 -7.24
N GLY A 210 26.41 13.41 -8.46
CA GLY A 210 27.18 13.20 -9.68
C GLY A 210 27.93 11.87 -9.73
N ASN A 211 27.44 10.85 -9.00
CA ASN A 211 28.06 9.53 -8.92
C ASN A 211 27.61 8.67 -10.12
N ALA A 212 28.54 8.40 -11.02
CA ALA A 212 28.28 7.67 -12.26
C ALA A 212 27.78 6.22 -12.02
N ASN A 213 28.32 5.52 -11.01
CA ASN A 213 27.94 4.13 -10.73
C ASN A 213 26.52 4.05 -10.17
N MET A 214 26.18 4.90 -9.20
CA MET A 214 24.83 4.98 -8.64
C MET A 214 23.80 5.39 -9.71
N THR A 215 24.16 6.38 -10.54
CA THR A 215 23.32 6.81 -11.67
C THR A 215 23.04 5.66 -12.63
N ALA A 216 24.09 4.93 -13.03
CA ALA A 216 23.96 3.79 -13.93
C ALA A 216 23.16 2.63 -13.32
N ALA A 217 23.32 2.38 -12.01
CA ALA A 217 22.55 1.38 -11.27
C ALA A 217 21.05 1.73 -11.26
N GLY A 218 20.69 2.97 -10.89
CA GLY A 218 19.29 3.42 -10.90
C GLY A 218 18.66 3.32 -12.29
N ASP A 219 19.39 3.69 -13.36
CA ASP A 219 18.90 3.54 -14.73
C ASP A 219 18.78 2.05 -15.16
N SER A 220 19.64 1.18 -14.64
CA SER A 220 19.53 -0.27 -14.87
C SER A 220 18.31 -0.86 -14.18
N ASP A 221 18.08 -0.50 -12.92
CA ASP A 221 16.94 -0.98 -12.14
C ASP A 221 15.61 -0.49 -12.76
N ALA A 222 15.58 0.76 -13.24
CA ALA A 222 14.45 1.29 -14.00
C ALA A 222 14.16 0.48 -15.27
N ARG A 223 15.18 0.15 -16.06
CA ARG A 223 15.00 -0.67 -17.28
C ARG A 223 14.50 -2.08 -16.96
N ALA A 224 14.94 -2.68 -15.86
CA ALA A 224 14.49 -3.99 -15.43
C ALA A 224 12.99 -3.98 -15.07
N PHE A 225 12.55 -2.97 -14.31
CA PHE A 225 11.13 -2.76 -14.00
C PHE A 225 10.32 -2.52 -15.27
N LEU A 226 10.73 -1.57 -16.11
CA LEU A 226 9.99 -1.20 -17.33
C LEU A 226 9.86 -2.40 -18.28
N LYS A 227 10.91 -3.21 -18.43
CA LYS A 227 10.85 -4.45 -19.22
C LYS A 227 9.75 -5.41 -18.75
N LEU A 228 9.58 -5.54 -17.44
CA LEU A 228 8.55 -6.41 -16.85
C LEU A 228 7.16 -5.76 -16.98
N PHE A 229 7.04 -4.49 -16.61
CA PHE A 229 5.79 -3.71 -16.68
C PHE A 229 5.23 -3.64 -18.11
N ASP A 230 6.09 -3.36 -19.10
CA ASP A 230 5.70 -3.20 -20.51
C ASP A 230 5.25 -4.53 -21.16
N ARG A 231 5.41 -5.67 -20.48
CA ARG A 231 4.86 -6.95 -20.93
C ARG A 231 3.33 -6.92 -21.00
N ASN A 232 2.70 -6.37 -19.96
CA ASN A 232 1.27 -6.44 -19.76
C ASN A 232 0.62 -5.06 -19.53
N GLY A 233 1.40 -4.04 -19.20
CA GLY A 233 0.89 -2.74 -18.76
C GLY A 233 0.30 -2.78 -17.33
N THR A 234 0.76 -3.70 -16.49
CA THR A 234 0.31 -3.83 -15.10
C THR A 234 1.50 -4.00 -14.16
N LEU A 235 1.31 -3.68 -12.88
CA LEU A 235 2.22 -4.11 -11.83
C LEU A 235 2.19 -5.64 -11.69
N SER A 236 3.30 -6.22 -11.23
CA SER A 236 3.39 -7.64 -10.87
C SER A 236 2.60 -7.92 -9.59
N GLU A 237 2.69 -7.00 -8.61
CA GLU A 237 1.81 -6.94 -7.44
C GLU A 237 0.43 -6.37 -7.85
N PHE A 238 -0.24 -7.06 -8.76
CA PHE A 238 -1.45 -6.59 -9.42
C PHE A 238 -2.54 -6.24 -8.41
N ASN A 239 -3.07 -5.01 -8.52
CA ASN A 239 -4.24 -4.52 -7.78
C ASN A 239 -4.11 -4.69 -6.25
N GLY A 240 -2.89 -4.84 -5.71
CA GLY A 240 -2.68 -4.92 -4.26
C GLY A 240 -2.93 -3.55 -3.62
N PRO A 241 -4.03 -3.31 -2.86
CA PRO A 241 -4.46 -1.94 -2.58
C PRO A 241 -3.48 -1.11 -1.75
N THR A 242 -2.69 -1.72 -0.87
CA THR A 242 -1.59 -1.00 -0.19
C THR A 242 -0.41 -0.78 -1.15
N TYR A 243 0.02 -1.82 -1.84
CA TYR A 243 1.28 -1.83 -2.61
C TYR A 243 1.23 -1.13 -3.96
N ALA A 244 0.07 -1.11 -4.62
CA ALA A 244 -0.19 -0.22 -5.74
C ALA A 244 -0.05 1.25 -5.30
N GLY A 245 -0.54 1.58 -4.10
CA GLY A 245 -0.42 2.91 -3.51
C GLY A 245 1.02 3.32 -3.21
N VAL A 246 1.84 2.41 -2.67
CA VAL A 246 3.29 2.63 -2.48
C VAL A 246 4.02 2.79 -3.83
N SER A 247 3.65 1.98 -4.83
CA SER A 247 4.24 2.07 -6.17
C SER A 247 3.95 3.43 -6.82
N LEU A 248 2.70 3.91 -6.71
CA LEU A 248 2.32 5.26 -7.17
C LEU A 248 3.06 6.35 -6.39
N TYR A 249 3.25 6.19 -5.08
CA TYR A 249 4.05 7.12 -4.28
C TYR A 249 5.50 7.25 -4.80
N ALA A 250 6.19 6.12 -4.98
CA ALA A 250 7.55 6.12 -5.52
C ALA A 250 7.61 6.73 -6.94
N LEU A 251 6.69 6.33 -7.83
CA LEU A 251 6.63 6.87 -9.19
C LEU A 251 6.32 8.37 -9.21
N THR A 252 5.54 8.87 -8.27
CA THR A 252 5.22 10.31 -8.18
C THR A 252 6.46 11.12 -7.85
N ILE A 253 7.28 10.62 -6.92
CA ILE A 253 8.60 11.20 -6.61
C ILE A 253 9.49 11.20 -7.85
N ALA A 254 9.53 10.09 -8.60
CA ALA A 254 10.29 10.03 -9.86
C ALA A 254 9.78 11.05 -10.89
N ALA A 255 8.47 11.15 -11.10
CA ALA A 255 7.89 12.11 -12.04
C ALA A 255 8.20 13.55 -11.61
N LYS A 256 8.05 13.87 -10.32
CA LYS A 256 8.18 15.23 -9.79
C LYS A 256 9.61 15.72 -9.80
N TYR A 257 10.55 14.93 -9.27
CA TYR A 257 11.92 15.38 -9.03
C TYR A 257 12.93 14.86 -10.06
N LEU A 258 12.60 13.81 -10.82
CA LEU A 258 13.49 13.25 -11.84
C LEU A 258 12.97 13.44 -13.27
N GLY A 259 11.70 13.83 -13.47
CA GLY A 259 11.06 13.95 -14.79
C GLY A 259 11.70 14.96 -15.74
N ALA A 260 12.38 15.98 -15.20
CA ALA A 260 13.13 16.96 -16.01
C ALA A 260 14.61 16.56 -16.23
N THR A 261 15.06 15.43 -15.69
CA THR A 261 16.44 14.93 -15.81
C THR A 261 16.53 13.83 -16.86
N ASN A 262 17.74 13.32 -17.14
CA ASN A 262 17.92 12.15 -18.00
C ASN A 262 17.65 10.80 -17.31
N ALA A 263 17.04 10.78 -16.12
CA ALA A 263 16.70 9.54 -15.42
C ALA A 263 15.66 8.73 -16.17
N THR A 264 15.97 7.46 -16.42
CA THR A 264 15.07 6.54 -17.13
C THR A 264 13.72 6.44 -16.43
N ILE A 265 13.71 6.26 -15.10
CA ILE A 265 12.47 6.19 -14.33
C ILE A 265 11.72 7.52 -14.34
N GLY A 266 12.42 8.65 -14.25
CA GLY A 266 11.81 9.98 -14.27
C GLY A 266 11.10 10.27 -15.59
N GLN A 267 11.75 9.94 -16.72
CA GLN A 267 11.18 10.11 -18.08
C GLN A 267 9.98 9.18 -18.36
N GLN A 268 9.84 8.09 -17.61
CA GLN A 268 8.78 7.10 -17.82
C GLN A 268 7.67 7.16 -16.77
N ALA A 269 7.90 7.80 -15.62
CA ALA A 269 7.00 7.76 -14.48
C ALA A 269 5.58 8.25 -14.82
N HIS A 270 5.43 9.32 -15.61
CA HIS A 270 4.12 9.79 -16.05
C HIS A 270 3.35 8.69 -16.81
N ARG A 271 3.96 8.08 -17.84
CA ARG A 271 3.34 6.98 -18.62
C ARG A 271 2.95 5.80 -17.72
N VAL A 272 3.81 5.45 -16.77
CA VAL A 272 3.56 4.31 -15.86
C VAL A 272 2.40 4.62 -14.92
N ILE A 273 2.38 5.81 -14.29
CA ILE A 273 1.27 6.26 -13.43
C ILE A 273 -0.04 6.32 -14.20
N GLU A 274 -0.02 6.88 -15.42
CA GLU A 274 -1.19 6.97 -16.29
C GLU A 274 -1.76 5.59 -16.60
N THR A 275 -0.88 4.64 -16.96
CA THR A 275 -1.25 3.24 -17.21
C THR A 275 -1.84 2.58 -15.97
N ILE A 276 -1.21 2.76 -14.79
CA ILE A 276 -1.69 2.18 -13.53
C ILE A 276 -3.11 2.67 -13.21
N TRP A 277 -3.32 3.98 -13.18
CA TRP A 277 -4.67 4.52 -12.97
C TRP A 277 -5.66 4.12 -14.06
N GLY A 278 -5.17 3.93 -15.28
CA GLY A 278 -5.95 3.43 -16.41
C GLY A 278 -6.64 2.10 -16.10
N TYR A 279 -5.95 1.15 -15.47
CA TYR A 279 -6.54 -0.15 -15.10
C TYR A 279 -7.11 -0.16 -13.68
N GLU A 280 -6.46 0.45 -12.68
CA GLU A 280 -6.94 0.46 -11.28
C GLU A 280 -8.32 1.14 -11.19
N SER A 281 -8.53 2.25 -11.90
CA SER A 281 -9.85 2.93 -11.92
C SER A 281 -10.95 2.11 -12.57
N GLN A 282 -10.61 1.08 -13.36
CA GLN A 282 -11.60 0.15 -13.90
C GLN A 282 -12.08 -0.86 -12.85
N LEU A 283 -11.24 -1.15 -11.85
CA LEU A 283 -11.48 -2.10 -10.77
C LEU A 283 -12.12 -1.42 -9.55
N TRP A 284 -12.05 -0.10 -9.44
CA TRP A 284 -12.76 0.65 -8.40
C TRP A 284 -14.28 0.60 -8.59
N ASN A 285 -14.99 0.23 -7.52
CA ASN A 285 -16.43 0.34 -7.43
C ASN A 285 -16.81 1.42 -6.41
N ALA A 286 -17.21 2.61 -6.88
CA ALA A 286 -17.52 3.76 -6.02
C ALA A 286 -18.72 3.54 -5.10
N ASN A 287 -19.65 2.63 -5.45
CA ASN A 287 -20.81 2.35 -4.62
C ASN A 287 -20.45 1.41 -3.44
N LEU A 288 -19.54 0.47 -3.67
CA LEU A 288 -18.93 -0.37 -2.63
C LEU A 288 -17.79 0.34 -1.88
N ARG A 289 -17.23 1.40 -2.47
CA ARG A 289 -16.01 2.10 -2.02
C ARG A 289 -14.83 1.15 -1.84
N ASN A 290 -14.64 0.27 -2.83
CA ASN A 290 -13.66 -0.80 -2.76
C ASN A 290 -13.09 -1.10 -4.15
N PHE A 291 -11.81 -1.48 -4.21
CA PHE A 291 -11.25 -2.07 -5.42
C PHE A 291 -11.71 -3.53 -5.50
N ALA A 292 -12.37 -3.91 -6.59
CA ALA A 292 -12.71 -5.30 -6.85
C ALA A 292 -11.45 -6.15 -6.99
N GLY A 293 -11.48 -7.41 -6.57
CA GLY A 293 -10.37 -8.34 -6.77
C GLY A 293 -10.08 -8.65 -8.25
N PRO A 294 -9.11 -9.54 -8.53
CA PRO A 294 -8.24 -10.23 -7.57
C PRO A 294 -7.16 -9.29 -7.02
N TRP A 295 -6.53 -9.67 -5.91
CA TRP A 295 -5.42 -8.91 -5.32
C TRP A 295 -4.20 -9.83 -5.16
N ASP A 296 -3.05 -9.43 -5.71
CA ASP A 296 -1.80 -10.16 -5.47
C ASP A 296 -1.38 -10.09 -4.00
N ARG A 297 -1.67 -8.95 -3.35
CA ARG A 297 -1.42 -8.77 -1.93
C ARG A 297 -2.40 -7.78 -1.30
N SER A 298 -3.17 -8.24 -0.32
CA SER A 298 -4.17 -7.44 0.41
C SER A 298 -4.15 -7.74 1.90
N TYR A 299 -4.33 -6.71 2.73
CA TYR A 299 -4.46 -6.83 4.19
C TYR A 299 -5.89 -6.59 4.69
N GLY A 300 -6.86 -6.77 3.80
CA GLY A 300 -8.26 -6.64 4.12
C GLY A 300 -9.13 -6.85 2.88
N TYR A 301 -10.39 -7.19 3.14
CA TYR A 301 -11.37 -7.54 2.11
C TYR A 301 -12.41 -6.43 1.89
N ASP A 302 -12.49 -5.49 2.83
CA ASP A 302 -13.44 -4.39 2.86
C ASP A 302 -12.72 -3.07 3.19
N MET A 303 -12.41 -2.27 2.16
CA MET A 303 -11.75 -0.95 2.31
C MET A 303 -12.56 0.07 3.11
N ASN A 304 -13.81 -0.23 3.45
CA ASN A 304 -14.60 0.58 4.40
C ASN A 304 -14.16 0.33 5.85
N LYS A 305 -13.37 -0.73 6.10
CA LYS A 305 -12.92 -1.21 7.41
C LYS A 305 -11.42 -1.42 7.53
N TYR A 306 -10.64 -1.23 6.47
CA TYR A 306 -9.18 -1.18 6.55
C TYR A 306 -8.60 -0.04 5.72
N VAL A 307 -7.41 0.41 6.11
CA VAL A 307 -6.67 1.45 5.39
C VAL A 307 -5.70 0.80 4.42
N ALA A 308 -5.81 1.17 3.15
CA ALA A 308 -4.84 0.85 2.12
C ALA A 308 -4.28 2.16 1.57
N ILE A 309 -3.02 2.21 1.17
CA ILE A 309 -2.44 3.45 0.64
C ILE A 309 -3.17 3.93 -0.64
N MET A 310 -3.73 3.03 -1.45
CA MET A 310 -4.63 3.44 -2.55
C MET A 310 -5.86 4.22 -2.07
N SER A 311 -6.42 3.90 -0.90
CA SER A 311 -7.57 4.65 -0.37
C SER A 311 -7.20 6.10 -0.05
N LEU A 312 -5.96 6.36 0.37
CA LEU A 312 -5.43 7.71 0.62
C LEU A 312 -5.24 8.50 -0.68
N TRP A 313 -4.78 7.84 -1.74
CA TRP A 313 -4.73 8.44 -3.06
C TRP A 313 -6.13 8.80 -3.56
N VAL A 314 -7.10 7.88 -3.46
CA VAL A 314 -8.49 8.15 -3.85
C VAL A 314 -9.06 9.30 -3.02
N TRP A 315 -8.86 9.34 -1.70
CA TRP A 315 -9.29 10.45 -0.84
C TRP A 315 -8.69 11.77 -1.32
N SER A 316 -7.38 11.82 -1.58
CA SER A 316 -6.74 13.05 -2.05
C SER A 316 -7.25 13.55 -3.42
N LEU A 317 -7.87 12.68 -4.22
CA LEU A 317 -8.39 12.97 -5.55
C LEU A 317 -9.89 13.30 -5.59
N VAL A 318 -10.68 12.67 -4.70
CA VAL A 318 -12.15 12.71 -4.75
C VAL A 318 -12.83 12.86 -3.39
N ASP A 319 -12.11 13.30 -2.35
CA ASP A 319 -12.62 13.49 -0.99
C ASP A 319 -12.92 12.20 -0.20
N LYS A 320 -13.02 12.34 1.13
CA LYS A 320 -13.10 11.22 2.09
C LYS A 320 -14.40 10.44 1.94
N GLU A 321 -15.51 11.13 1.69
CA GLU A 321 -16.86 10.57 1.59
C GLU A 321 -17.01 9.58 0.43
N HIS A 322 -16.16 9.69 -0.59
CA HIS A 322 -16.11 8.75 -1.70
C HIS A 322 -15.27 7.50 -1.38
N VAL A 323 -14.59 7.47 -0.24
CA VAL A 323 -13.71 6.38 0.18
C VAL A 323 -14.25 5.64 1.41
N PHE A 324 -14.80 6.37 2.38
CA PHE A 324 -15.28 5.79 3.64
C PHE A 324 -16.75 6.13 3.90
N PRO A 325 -17.60 5.15 4.28
CA PRO A 325 -19.06 5.31 4.36
C PRO A 325 -19.48 6.19 5.55
N ASN A 326 -18.68 6.16 6.61
CA ASN A 326 -18.88 6.97 7.80
C ASN A 326 -17.69 7.91 7.93
N ALA A 327 -17.70 9.02 7.19
CA ALA A 327 -16.64 10.04 7.25
C ALA A 327 -16.37 10.55 8.67
N THR A 328 -17.20 10.22 9.67
CA THR A 328 -17.01 10.54 11.08
C THR A 328 -16.26 9.49 11.90
N SER A 329 -16.11 8.25 11.42
CA SER A 329 -15.33 7.24 12.15
C SER A 329 -13.84 7.58 12.08
N PRO A 330 -13.13 7.67 13.21
CA PRO A 330 -11.69 7.93 13.20
C PRO A 330 -10.93 6.81 12.47
N ILE A 331 -10.07 7.18 11.53
CA ILE A 331 -9.36 6.23 10.65
C ILE A 331 -8.55 5.18 11.43
N TRP A 332 -7.96 5.56 12.57
CA TRP A 332 -7.21 4.65 13.46
C TRP A 332 -8.02 3.50 14.09
N THR A 333 -9.36 3.46 13.90
CA THR A 333 -10.22 2.35 14.35
C THR A 333 -10.37 1.24 13.31
N MET A 334 -9.84 1.45 12.11
CA MET A 334 -9.86 0.50 11.01
C MET A 334 -8.70 -0.49 11.11
N ALA A 335 -8.81 -1.61 10.40
CA ALA A 335 -7.69 -2.52 10.25
C ALA A 335 -6.56 -1.88 9.42
N HIS A 336 -5.32 -2.32 9.64
CA HIS A 336 -4.13 -1.84 8.92
C HIS A 336 -3.97 -0.31 8.97
N ALA A 337 -4.39 0.32 10.07
CA ALA A 337 -4.49 1.78 10.17
C ALA A 337 -3.14 2.50 10.22
N ASP A 338 -2.05 1.78 10.48
CA ASP A 338 -0.68 2.31 10.41
C ASP A 338 -0.30 2.80 9.01
N ASP A 339 -0.92 2.25 7.95
CA ASP A 339 -0.79 2.80 6.59
C ASP A 339 -1.25 4.28 6.50
N PHE A 340 -2.10 4.75 7.42
CA PHE A 340 -2.52 6.15 7.45
C PHE A 340 -1.39 7.12 7.81
N GLU A 341 -0.31 6.64 8.43
CA GLU A 341 0.81 7.48 8.85
C GLU A 341 1.59 8.08 7.66
N ILE A 342 1.48 7.47 6.46
CA ILE A 342 2.08 8.01 5.22
C ILE A 342 1.32 9.21 4.64
N ALA A 343 0.10 9.47 5.12
CA ALA A 343 -0.80 10.48 4.57
C ALA A 343 -0.18 11.89 4.41
N PRO A 344 0.71 12.39 5.29
CA PRO A 344 1.36 13.68 5.06
C PRO A 344 2.15 13.73 3.74
N LEU A 345 2.84 12.65 3.39
CA LEU A 345 3.60 12.55 2.14
C LEU A 345 2.67 12.45 0.92
N VAL A 346 1.58 11.68 1.03
CA VAL A 346 0.54 11.59 -0.01
C VAL A 346 -0.07 12.96 -0.26
N ALA A 347 -0.44 13.68 0.81
CA ALA A 347 -1.03 15.02 0.71
C ALA A 347 -0.07 16.01 0.01
N VAL A 348 1.19 16.07 0.44
CA VAL A 348 2.23 16.93 -0.18
C VAL A 348 2.45 16.65 -1.66
N LEU A 349 2.31 15.39 -2.09
CA LEU A 349 2.50 14.98 -3.48
C LEU A 349 1.23 15.04 -4.33
N SER A 350 0.04 15.09 -3.70
CA SER A 350 -1.26 14.88 -4.35
C SER A 350 -1.58 15.88 -5.46
N GLU A 351 -1.30 17.18 -5.28
CA GLU A 351 -1.60 18.19 -6.30
C GLU A 351 -0.81 17.92 -7.59
N PHE A 352 0.47 17.56 -7.47
CA PHE A 352 1.28 17.16 -8.62
C PHE A 352 0.81 15.81 -9.17
N HIS A 353 0.56 14.83 -8.31
CA HIS A 353 0.09 13.50 -8.72
C HIS A 353 -1.18 13.57 -9.56
N GLN A 354 -2.14 14.41 -9.15
CA GLN A 354 -3.41 14.63 -9.83
C GLN A 354 -3.23 15.06 -11.29
N THR A 355 -2.13 15.74 -11.65
CA THR A 355 -1.81 16.12 -13.03
C THR A 355 -1.45 14.93 -13.94
N LEU A 356 -1.05 13.80 -13.33
CA LEU A 356 -0.66 12.57 -14.00
C LEU A 356 -1.81 11.55 -14.08
N VAL A 357 -2.93 11.81 -13.40
CA VAL A 357 -4.09 10.91 -13.37
C VAL A 357 -5.06 11.28 -14.50
N PRO A 358 -5.42 10.34 -15.40
CA PRO A 358 -6.39 10.58 -16.45
C PRO A 358 -7.73 11.11 -15.91
N ALA A 359 -8.31 12.09 -16.61
CA ALA A 359 -9.63 12.62 -16.23
C ALA A 359 -10.71 11.53 -16.16
N ALA A 360 -10.68 10.56 -17.08
CA ALA A 360 -11.59 9.42 -17.08
C ALA A 360 -11.37 8.48 -15.87
N ALA A 361 -10.13 8.32 -15.39
CA ALA A 361 -9.86 7.55 -14.18
C ALA A 361 -10.47 8.24 -12.96
N ARG A 362 -10.26 9.56 -12.81
CA ARG A 362 -10.86 10.35 -11.71
C ARG A 362 -12.39 10.30 -11.72
N ALA A 363 -13.01 10.38 -12.89
CA ALA A 363 -14.47 10.28 -13.00
C ALA A 363 -15.02 8.95 -12.46
N ARG A 364 -14.34 7.83 -12.74
CA ARG A 364 -14.74 6.50 -12.22
C ARG A 364 -14.58 6.37 -10.71
N LEU A 365 -13.68 7.14 -10.10
CA LEU A 365 -13.49 7.11 -8.65
C LEU A 365 -14.69 7.71 -7.90
N GLN A 366 -15.39 8.68 -8.50
CA GLN A 366 -16.48 9.41 -7.87
C GLN A 366 -17.81 8.66 -7.89
N GLU A 367 -18.15 8.05 -9.03
CA GLU A 367 -19.46 7.44 -9.25
C GLU A 367 -19.36 6.15 -10.05
N PHE A 368 -20.23 5.19 -9.71
CA PHE A 368 -20.51 4.00 -10.50
C PHE A 368 -21.97 4.06 -10.91
N ALA A 369 -22.24 4.21 -12.21
CA ALA A 369 -23.59 4.50 -12.68
C ALA A 369 -24.56 3.32 -12.41
N GLY A 370 -25.84 3.65 -12.23
CA GLY A 370 -26.82 2.70 -11.69
C GLY A 370 -27.08 1.45 -12.55
N ASP A 371 -27.01 1.61 -13.87
CA ASP A 371 -27.18 0.58 -14.89
C ASP A 371 -25.85 0.07 -15.45
N GLU A 372 -24.72 0.58 -14.96
CA GLU A 372 -23.41 0.19 -15.44
C GLU A 372 -23.08 -1.26 -15.06
N GLN A 373 -22.54 -1.98 -16.03
CA GLN A 373 -21.78 -3.21 -15.82
C GLN A 373 -20.48 -3.11 -16.60
N ARG A 374 -19.40 -3.58 -16.00
CA ARG A 374 -18.06 -3.50 -16.58
C ARG A 374 -17.35 -4.81 -16.41
N THR A 375 -16.63 -5.24 -17.44
CA THR A 375 -15.67 -6.33 -17.33
C THR A 375 -14.29 -5.80 -17.66
N TYR A 376 -13.36 -5.94 -16.73
CA TYR A 376 -11.94 -5.76 -16.96
C TYR A 376 -11.31 -7.11 -17.30
N THR A 377 -10.45 -7.13 -18.32
CA THR A 377 -9.58 -8.27 -18.66
C THR A 377 -8.15 -7.79 -18.79
N GLY A 378 -7.21 -8.51 -18.19
CA GLY A 378 -5.79 -8.16 -18.22
C GLY A 378 -4.89 -9.34 -17.88
N HIS A 379 -3.60 -9.06 -17.74
CA HIS A 379 -2.62 -10.07 -17.35
C HIS A 379 -1.66 -9.48 -16.32
N ALA A 380 -1.17 -10.30 -15.40
CA ALA A 380 -0.06 -9.95 -14.51
C ALA A 380 1.03 -11.02 -14.59
N TYR A 381 2.26 -10.66 -14.23
CA TYR A 381 3.37 -11.62 -14.22
C TYR A 381 4.39 -11.24 -13.15
N ALA A 382 4.61 -12.14 -12.18
CA ALA A 382 5.48 -11.96 -11.02
C ALA A 382 6.57 -13.05 -10.95
N PRO A 383 7.59 -13.00 -11.82
CA PRO A 383 8.71 -13.92 -11.75
C PRO A 383 9.57 -13.66 -10.49
N PRO A 384 10.16 -14.70 -9.88
CA PRO A 384 10.23 -16.08 -10.38
C PRO A 384 9.04 -16.97 -9.99
N ALA A 385 8.09 -16.47 -9.19
CA ALA A 385 6.99 -17.29 -8.67
C ALA A 385 6.01 -17.74 -9.77
N ASP A 386 5.68 -16.86 -10.70
CA ASP A 386 4.78 -17.19 -11.82
C ASP A 386 5.52 -18.01 -12.90
N LEU A 387 4.98 -19.20 -13.21
CA LEU A 387 5.47 -20.04 -14.31
C LEU A 387 4.96 -19.54 -15.67
N GLU A 388 3.83 -18.83 -15.67
CA GLU A 388 3.23 -18.17 -16.84
C GLU A 388 2.48 -16.90 -16.42
N PRO A 389 2.20 -15.97 -17.36
CA PRO A 389 1.36 -14.81 -17.07
C PRO A 389 -0.02 -15.24 -16.58
N ARG A 390 -0.49 -14.59 -15.52
CA ARG A 390 -1.82 -14.81 -14.95
C ARG A 390 -2.87 -14.18 -15.86
N ASN A 391 -4.02 -14.83 -16.03
CA ASN A 391 -5.16 -14.29 -16.75
C ASN A 391 -6.15 -13.69 -15.77
N ILE A 392 -6.41 -12.39 -15.89
CA ILE A 392 -7.24 -11.65 -14.93
C ILE A 392 -8.56 -11.30 -15.59
N THR A 393 -9.66 -11.61 -14.91
CA THR A 393 -11.00 -11.16 -15.30
C THR A 393 -11.76 -10.69 -14.08
N THR A 394 -12.28 -9.47 -14.15
CA THR A 394 -13.11 -8.88 -13.09
C THR A 394 -14.39 -8.33 -13.70
N TRP A 395 -15.53 -8.86 -13.30
CA TRP A 395 -16.84 -8.31 -13.61
C TRP A 395 -17.35 -7.47 -12.44
N LEU A 396 -17.88 -6.29 -12.74
CA LEU A 396 -18.40 -5.33 -11.79
C LEU A 396 -19.81 -4.91 -12.21
N SER A 397 -20.71 -4.88 -11.24
CA SER A 397 -21.98 -4.17 -11.28
C SER A 397 -22.03 -3.19 -10.11
N ARG A 398 -23.06 -2.34 -10.05
CA ARG A 398 -23.23 -1.38 -8.95
C ARG A 398 -23.14 -2.02 -7.56
N ASN A 399 -23.70 -3.21 -7.37
CA ASN A 399 -23.86 -3.83 -6.05
C ASN A 399 -23.07 -5.13 -5.85
N LEU A 400 -22.43 -5.66 -6.90
CA LEU A 400 -21.72 -6.95 -6.86
C LEU A 400 -20.48 -6.86 -7.75
N THR A 401 -19.34 -7.29 -7.24
CA THR A 401 -18.08 -7.47 -7.99
C THR A 401 -17.63 -8.93 -7.87
N ILE A 402 -17.07 -9.47 -8.95
CA ILE A 402 -16.49 -10.82 -9.01
C ILE A 402 -15.17 -10.69 -9.77
N GLY A 403 -14.05 -10.90 -9.10
CA GLY A 403 -12.71 -10.73 -9.64
C GLY A 403 -11.87 -11.98 -9.48
N THR A 404 -11.16 -12.36 -10.54
CA THR A 404 -10.33 -13.59 -10.53
C THR A 404 -9.00 -13.41 -11.25
N ALA A 405 -8.00 -14.17 -10.81
CA ALA A 405 -6.77 -14.45 -11.51
C ALA A 405 -6.65 -15.97 -11.71
N SER A 406 -6.62 -16.43 -12.96
CA SER A 406 -6.09 -17.76 -13.27
C SER A 406 -4.58 -17.72 -13.20
N PHE A 407 -3.95 -18.65 -12.50
CA PHE A 407 -2.52 -18.67 -12.26
C PHE A 407 -1.96 -20.08 -12.29
N ASN A 408 -0.65 -20.16 -12.51
CA ASN A 408 0.16 -21.36 -12.35
C ASN A 408 1.53 -20.92 -11.83
N GLN A 409 1.83 -21.31 -10.60
CA GLN A 409 2.92 -20.75 -9.80
C GLN A 409 3.79 -21.87 -9.22
N SER A 410 5.01 -21.53 -8.84
CA SER A 410 5.94 -22.48 -8.22
C SER A 410 5.64 -22.76 -6.74
N VAL A 411 4.82 -21.93 -6.11
CA VAL A 411 4.58 -21.93 -4.66
C VAL A 411 3.18 -21.39 -4.35
N VAL A 412 2.60 -21.88 -3.26
CA VAL A 412 1.29 -21.43 -2.76
C VAL A 412 1.42 -20.01 -2.19
N GLY A 413 0.41 -19.17 -2.41
CA GLY A 413 0.45 -17.76 -2.00
C GLY A 413 1.21 -16.83 -2.96
N GLY A 414 1.65 -17.34 -4.12
CA GLY A 414 2.27 -16.53 -5.16
C GLY A 414 3.61 -15.93 -4.75
N PHE A 415 3.89 -14.72 -5.23
CA PHE A 415 5.21 -14.09 -5.06
C PHE A 415 5.54 -13.75 -3.60
N SER A 416 4.53 -13.49 -2.76
CA SER A 416 4.70 -13.24 -1.32
C SER A 416 4.90 -14.52 -0.50
N GLU A 417 4.67 -15.69 -1.07
CA GLU A 417 4.64 -16.98 -0.36
C GLU A 417 3.65 -16.97 0.82
N ASP A 418 2.54 -16.21 0.68
CA ASP A 418 1.60 -15.94 1.77
C ASP A 418 0.14 -15.98 1.28
N SER A 419 -0.54 -17.09 1.56
CA SER A 419 -1.97 -17.26 1.25
C SER A 419 -2.89 -16.32 2.03
N THR A 420 -2.43 -15.75 3.15
CA THR A 420 -3.27 -14.84 3.93
C THR A 420 -3.49 -13.51 3.21
N SER A 421 -2.52 -13.11 2.38
CA SER A 421 -2.57 -11.86 1.62
C SER A 421 -2.83 -12.05 0.12
N PHE A 422 -2.60 -13.24 -0.45
CA PHE A 422 -2.90 -13.54 -1.85
C PHE A 422 -4.38 -13.90 -2.06
N SER A 423 -5.11 -13.09 -2.82
CA SER A 423 -6.57 -13.23 -3.02
C SER A 423 -6.93 -13.39 -4.50
N PRO A 424 -6.83 -14.61 -5.05
CA PRO A 424 -6.97 -14.85 -6.49
C PRO A 424 -8.41 -14.95 -6.98
N ALA A 425 -9.41 -15.07 -6.10
CA ALA A 425 -10.82 -15.04 -6.48
C ALA A 425 -11.66 -14.38 -5.39
N VAL A 426 -12.24 -13.23 -5.69
CA VAL A 426 -12.93 -12.36 -4.73
C VAL A 426 -14.32 -12.01 -5.23
N VAL A 427 -15.32 -12.23 -4.39
CA VAL A 427 -16.68 -11.72 -4.59
C VAL A 427 -16.98 -10.69 -3.50
N GLN A 428 -17.52 -9.53 -3.85
CA GLN A 428 -17.95 -8.52 -2.87
C GLN A 428 -19.33 -7.98 -3.23
N TRP A 429 -20.15 -7.69 -2.23
CA TRP A 429 -21.49 -7.15 -2.45
C TRP A 429 -21.88 -6.08 -1.43
N LEU A 430 -22.78 -5.20 -1.85
CA LEU A 430 -23.42 -4.23 -0.97
C LEU A 430 -24.59 -4.90 -0.23
N ARG A 431 -24.59 -4.83 1.10
CA ARG A 431 -25.67 -5.33 1.96
C ARG A 431 -26.76 -4.27 2.19
N PRO A 432 -27.96 -4.66 2.68
CA PRO A 432 -29.05 -3.72 2.96
C PRO A 432 -28.70 -2.61 3.96
N ASP A 433 -27.77 -2.84 4.89
CA ASP A 433 -27.28 -1.85 5.86
C ASP A 433 -26.14 -0.97 5.31
N ALA A 434 -25.84 -1.08 4.02
CA ALA A 434 -24.73 -0.45 3.31
C ALA A 434 -23.32 -0.92 3.71
N SER A 435 -23.19 -1.95 4.55
CA SER A 435 -21.91 -2.64 4.77
C SER A 435 -21.54 -3.53 3.57
N ILE A 436 -20.27 -3.92 3.49
CA ILE A 436 -19.77 -4.77 2.41
C ILE A 436 -19.65 -6.21 2.89
N GLY A 437 -20.29 -7.12 2.17
CA GLY A 437 -20.01 -8.55 2.27
C GLY A 437 -18.90 -8.95 1.32
N TYR A 438 -18.14 -9.99 1.69
CA TYR A 438 -17.08 -10.55 0.86
C TYR A 438 -17.05 -12.08 0.97
N PHE A 439 -16.61 -12.72 -0.10
CA PHE A 439 -16.39 -14.16 -0.22
C PHE A 439 -15.10 -14.35 -1.02
N ASN A 440 -13.99 -14.57 -0.32
CA ASN A 440 -12.64 -14.59 -0.88
C ASN A 440 -12.06 -16.00 -0.83
N LEU A 441 -11.55 -16.51 -1.95
CA LEU A 441 -10.86 -17.79 -1.99
C LEU A 441 -9.53 -17.67 -1.23
N TYR A 442 -9.33 -18.51 -0.22
CA TYR A 442 -8.05 -18.73 0.43
C TYR A 442 -7.26 -19.76 -0.39
N PRO A 443 -6.14 -19.37 -1.04
CA PRO A 443 -5.44 -20.27 -1.94
C PRO A 443 -4.63 -21.32 -1.19
N GLU A 444 -4.91 -22.59 -1.48
CA GLU A 444 -4.19 -23.76 -0.94
C GLU A 444 -3.41 -24.51 -2.02
N GLU A 445 -3.59 -24.12 -3.29
CA GLU A 445 -3.08 -24.81 -4.47
C GLU A 445 -2.23 -23.88 -5.34
N THR A 446 -1.29 -24.45 -6.10
CA THR A 446 -0.34 -23.70 -6.94
C THR A 446 -0.86 -23.34 -8.33
N ALA A 447 -2.02 -23.87 -8.72
CA ALA A 447 -2.64 -23.55 -10.00
C ALA A 447 -4.16 -23.44 -9.87
N LEU A 448 -4.72 -22.41 -10.50
CA LEU A 448 -6.16 -22.14 -10.56
C LEU A 448 -6.53 -21.73 -11.98
N VAL A 449 -7.58 -22.34 -12.51
CA VAL A 449 -8.32 -21.85 -13.68
C VAL A 449 -9.64 -21.29 -13.19
N ALA A 450 -9.90 -20.03 -13.50
CA ALA A 450 -11.08 -19.31 -13.09
C ALA A 450 -11.80 -18.70 -14.30
N ASP A 451 -13.13 -18.75 -14.28
CA ASP A 451 -14.00 -18.14 -15.27
C ASP A 451 -15.08 -17.31 -14.56
N VAL A 452 -15.32 -16.11 -15.08
CA VAL A 452 -16.20 -15.11 -14.48
C VAL A 452 -17.22 -14.65 -15.50
N GLY A 453 -18.48 -14.73 -15.12
CA GLY A 453 -19.59 -14.14 -15.85
C GLY A 453 -20.43 -13.22 -14.96
N PRO A 454 -21.41 -12.49 -15.53
CA PRO A 454 -22.38 -11.78 -14.73
C PRO A 454 -23.04 -12.72 -13.73
N TYR A 455 -22.87 -12.43 -12.43
CA TYR A 455 -23.41 -13.22 -11.33
C TYR A 455 -22.94 -14.68 -11.26
N ALA A 456 -21.82 -15.03 -11.88
CA ALA A 456 -21.29 -16.40 -11.91
C ALA A 456 -19.78 -16.46 -11.70
N LEU A 457 -19.34 -17.44 -10.91
CA LEU A 457 -17.94 -17.73 -10.65
C LEU A 457 -17.68 -19.23 -10.77
N ASN A 458 -16.76 -19.62 -11.65
CA ASN A 458 -16.35 -21.00 -11.85
C ASN A 458 -14.86 -21.13 -11.53
N LEU A 459 -14.50 -22.09 -10.68
CA LEU A 459 -13.13 -22.34 -10.26
C LEU A 459 -12.76 -23.81 -10.50
N THR A 460 -11.52 -24.05 -10.92
CA THR A 460 -10.98 -25.40 -11.17
C THR A 460 -9.52 -25.45 -10.77
N TYR A 461 -9.11 -26.50 -10.06
CA TYR A 461 -7.71 -26.78 -9.74
C TYR A 461 -7.15 -27.84 -10.71
N PRO A 462 -6.46 -27.45 -11.78
CA PRO A 462 -6.12 -28.36 -12.88
C PRO A 462 -5.05 -29.39 -12.53
N LEU A 463 -4.25 -29.16 -11.47
CA LEU A 463 -3.12 -30.02 -11.09
C LEU A 463 -3.43 -30.93 -9.90
N CYS A 464 -4.65 -30.88 -9.37
CA CYS A 464 -4.94 -31.38 -8.02
C CYS A 464 -5.92 -32.58 -8.04
N ASN A 465 -6.29 -33.08 -6.85
CA ASN A 465 -6.96 -34.39 -6.73
C ASN A 465 -8.04 -34.41 -5.61
N ALA A 466 -8.48 -35.60 -5.19
CA ALA A 466 -9.49 -35.77 -4.14
C ALA A 466 -9.14 -35.15 -2.77
N SER A 467 -7.87 -34.81 -2.51
CA SER A 467 -7.47 -34.12 -1.28
C SER A 467 -7.68 -32.60 -1.33
N SER A 468 -8.03 -32.04 -2.49
CA SER A 468 -8.14 -30.59 -2.68
C SER A 468 -9.45 -30.04 -2.14
N THR A 469 -9.37 -28.83 -1.62
CA THR A 469 -10.47 -28.09 -1.00
C THR A 469 -10.58 -26.68 -1.58
N PHE A 470 -11.81 -26.20 -1.77
CA PHE A 470 -12.06 -24.79 -2.03
C PHE A 470 -12.49 -24.13 -0.73
N THR A 471 -11.54 -23.44 -0.09
CA THR A 471 -11.75 -22.75 1.17
C THR A 471 -11.95 -21.27 0.95
N PHE A 472 -13.04 -20.72 1.47
CA PHE A 472 -13.38 -19.31 1.33
C PHE A 472 -13.48 -18.60 2.68
N VAL A 473 -12.89 -17.41 2.73
CA VAL A 473 -13.06 -16.41 3.78
C VAL A 473 -14.38 -15.67 3.49
N LEU A 474 -15.43 -16.00 4.25
CA LEU A 474 -16.76 -15.38 4.16
C LEU A 474 -16.94 -14.31 5.23
N ALA A 475 -17.39 -13.12 4.82
CA ALA A 475 -17.67 -12.02 5.73
C ALA A 475 -18.71 -12.37 6.80
N SER A 476 -18.42 -12.04 8.05
CA SER A 476 -19.42 -12.03 9.13
C SER A 476 -20.61 -11.14 8.75
N ASN A 477 -21.81 -11.59 9.11
CA ASN A 477 -23.04 -10.81 8.92
C ASN A 477 -23.04 -9.56 9.81
N PRO A 478 -23.70 -8.46 9.40
CA PRO A 478 -23.73 -7.23 10.18
C PRO A 478 -24.54 -7.39 11.48
N LEU A 479 -24.35 -6.45 12.41
CA LEU A 479 -25.12 -6.41 13.65
C LEU A 479 -26.63 -6.30 13.35
N GLY A 480 -27.42 -7.15 13.99
CA GLY A 480 -28.88 -7.22 13.79
C GLY A 480 -29.31 -8.23 12.71
N ALA A 481 -28.41 -8.69 11.85
CA ALA A 481 -28.65 -9.83 10.97
C ALA A 481 -28.40 -11.16 11.70
N LYS A 482 -28.60 -12.29 11.00
CA LYS A 482 -28.36 -13.63 11.58
C LYS A 482 -26.87 -13.77 11.92
N ARG A 483 -26.56 -13.91 13.20
CA ARG A 483 -25.16 -13.95 13.70
C ARG A 483 -24.42 -15.20 13.26
N ASP A 484 -25.05 -16.36 13.44
CA ASP A 484 -24.43 -17.67 13.22
C ASP A 484 -24.76 -18.14 11.79
N ILE A 485 -23.72 -18.45 11.00
CA ILE A 485 -23.88 -18.97 9.63
C ILE A 485 -23.72 -20.49 9.69
N ALA A 486 -24.81 -21.22 9.47
CA ALA A 486 -24.79 -22.69 9.42
C ALA A 486 -24.85 -23.23 7.98
N GLY A 487 -25.22 -22.38 7.03
CA GLY A 487 -25.30 -22.67 5.59
C GLY A 487 -25.28 -21.39 4.76
N LEU A 488 -25.14 -21.52 3.43
CA LEU A 488 -25.08 -20.37 2.51
C LEU A 488 -26.40 -19.55 2.49
N GLU A 489 -27.51 -20.14 2.91
CA GLU A 489 -28.80 -19.45 3.07
C GLU A 489 -28.81 -18.42 4.20
N ASP A 490 -27.83 -18.48 5.11
CA ASP A 490 -27.70 -17.55 6.24
C ASP A 490 -26.89 -16.30 5.89
N VAL A 491 -26.30 -16.25 4.69
CA VAL A 491 -25.50 -15.11 4.21
C VAL A 491 -26.39 -13.89 4.00
N ASP A 492 -26.05 -12.78 4.66
CA ASP A 492 -26.82 -11.54 4.55
C ASP A 492 -26.52 -10.80 3.24
N GLY A 493 -27.60 -10.38 2.56
CA GLY A 493 -27.55 -9.49 1.40
C GLY A 493 -27.16 -10.11 0.06
N LEU A 494 -26.81 -11.41 0.01
CA LEU A 494 -26.53 -12.12 -1.23
C LEU A 494 -26.86 -13.60 -1.11
N ARG A 495 -27.64 -14.13 -2.07
CA ARG A 495 -27.87 -15.56 -2.20
C ARG A 495 -26.73 -16.19 -3.00
N ILE A 496 -25.97 -17.07 -2.37
CA ILE A 496 -24.90 -17.87 -2.99
C ILE A 496 -25.45 -19.29 -3.26
N LYS A 497 -25.32 -19.77 -4.49
CA LYS A 497 -25.73 -21.13 -4.88
C LYS A 497 -24.58 -21.90 -5.51
N VAL A 498 -24.33 -23.12 -5.05
CA VAL A 498 -23.54 -24.09 -5.79
C VAL A 498 -24.42 -24.71 -6.86
N VAL A 499 -24.07 -24.51 -8.12
CA VAL A 499 -24.87 -24.95 -9.28
C VAL A 499 -24.22 -26.07 -10.09
N GLY A 500 -22.98 -26.42 -9.76
CA GLY A 500 -22.21 -27.45 -10.43
C GLY A 500 -20.78 -27.54 -9.89
N GLY A 501 -19.96 -28.35 -10.56
CA GLY A 501 -18.62 -28.72 -10.10
C GLY A 501 -18.56 -30.17 -9.63
N THR A 502 -17.44 -30.52 -9.02
CA THR A 502 -17.13 -31.90 -8.58
C THR A 502 -16.99 -32.03 -7.06
N VAL A 503 -17.00 -30.91 -6.34
CA VAL A 503 -17.03 -30.87 -4.87
C VAL A 503 -18.40 -31.30 -4.32
N ASP A 504 -18.44 -31.69 -3.06
CA ASP A 504 -19.70 -31.76 -2.32
C ASP A 504 -20.34 -30.36 -2.29
N PRO A 505 -21.60 -30.18 -2.73
CA PRO A 505 -22.25 -28.87 -2.72
C PRO A 505 -22.56 -28.34 -1.31
N VAL A 506 -22.46 -29.18 -0.27
CA VAL A 506 -22.66 -28.77 1.13
C VAL A 506 -21.29 -28.49 1.76
N PRO A 507 -20.95 -27.23 2.09
CA PRO A 507 -19.67 -26.91 2.67
C PRO A 507 -19.61 -27.22 4.17
N GLU A 508 -18.40 -27.45 4.66
CA GLU A 508 -18.08 -27.31 6.08
C GLU A 508 -17.97 -25.83 6.42
N ILE A 509 -18.62 -25.41 7.51
CA ILE A 509 -18.62 -24.01 7.96
C ILE A 509 -18.11 -23.92 9.39
N SER A 510 -17.15 -23.03 9.60
CA SER A 510 -16.60 -22.75 10.92
C SER A 510 -16.27 -21.27 11.09
N PHE A 511 -16.03 -20.82 12.33
CA PHE A 511 -15.79 -19.41 12.62
C PHE A 511 -14.34 -19.17 13.03
N CYS A 512 -13.71 -18.16 12.43
CA CYS A 512 -12.39 -17.65 12.79
C CYS A 512 -12.56 -16.29 13.46
N GLY A 513 -12.40 -16.26 14.79
CA GLY A 513 -12.81 -15.13 15.62
C GLY A 513 -11.68 -14.56 16.46
N LEU A 514 -11.84 -13.29 16.83
CA LEU A 514 -10.91 -12.55 17.68
C LEU A 514 -10.84 -13.12 19.10
N LEU A 515 -11.95 -13.70 19.58
CA LEU A 515 -12.09 -14.28 20.91
C LEU A 515 -12.30 -15.80 20.85
N GLY A 516 -11.54 -16.46 19.97
CA GLY A 516 -11.61 -17.89 19.72
C GLY A 516 -12.46 -18.25 18.50
N GLY A 517 -12.61 -19.55 18.28
CA GLY A 517 -13.13 -20.10 17.04
C GLY A 517 -12.39 -21.39 16.72
N THR A 518 -12.58 -21.91 15.52
CA THR A 518 -11.80 -23.07 15.03
C THR A 518 -10.47 -22.67 14.40
N CYS A 519 -10.25 -21.37 14.20
CA CYS A 519 -9.15 -20.75 13.47
C CYS A 519 -8.93 -19.31 13.92
N GLU A 520 -7.79 -18.74 13.58
CA GLU A 520 -7.41 -17.37 13.91
C GLU A 520 -7.92 -16.37 12.85
N VAL A 521 -8.09 -15.11 13.27
CA VAL A 521 -8.41 -14.02 12.34
C VAL A 521 -7.29 -13.81 11.32
N ILE A 522 -7.64 -13.38 10.12
CA ILE A 522 -6.67 -13.00 9.09
C ILE A 522 -6.71 -11.49 8.92
N HIS A 523 -5.55 -10.84 9.06
CA HIS A 523 -5.40 -9.37 8.95
C HIS A 523 -6.39 -8.56 9.78
N ASN A 524 -6.73 -9.06 10.97
CA ASN A 524 -7.71 -8.47 11.91
C ASN A 524 -9.16 -8.45 11.40
N PHE A 525 -9.51 -9.32 10.45
CA PHE A 525 -10.89 -9.59 10.04
C PHE A 525 -11.37 -10.91 10.63
N GLU A 526 -12.49 -10.86 11.37
CA GLU A 526 -13.25 -12.06 11.73
C GLU A 526 -14.07 -12.56 10.53
N PHE A 527 -14.09 -13.86 10.32
CA PHE A 527 -14.75 -14.45 9.16
C PHE A 527 -15.29 -15.85 9.45
N TRP A 528 -16.22 -16.28 8.61
CA TRP A 528 -16.64 -17.67 8.53
C TRP A 528 -15.82 -18.38 7.47
N ASN A 529 -15.15 -19.46 7.86
CA ASN A 529 -14.45 -20.33 6.95
C ASN A 529 -15.47 -21.27 6.29
N VAL A 530 -15.56 -21.25 4.96
CA VAL A 530 -16.48 -22.07 4.17
C VAL A 530 -15.65 -22.97 3.26
N THR A 531 -15.62 -24.26 3.54
CA THR A 531 -14.77 -25.23 2.83
C THR A 531 -15.61 -26.24 2.07
N PHE A 532 -15.42 -26.29 0.75
CA PHE A 532 -15.96 -27.35 -0.10
C PHE A 532 -14.90 -28.41 -0.37
N SER A 533 -15.23 -29.66 -0.04
CA SER A 533 -14.33 -30.80 -0.18
C SER A 533 -14.74 -31.70 -1.34
N MET A 534 -13.78 -32.39 -1.93
CA MET A 534 -14.06 -33.43 -2.91
C MET A 534 -14.68 -34.66 -2.24
N PRO A 535 -15.60 -35.39 -2.90
CA PRO A 535 -16.07 -36.68 -2.41
C PRO A 535 -14.90 -37.67 -2.25
N GLU A 536 -14.93 -38.48 -1.20
CA GLU A 536 -13.90 -39.47 -0.93
C GLU A 536 -13.65 -40.37 -2.16
N SER A 537 -12.38 -40.58 -2.50
CA SER A 537 -11.94 -41.40 -3.64
C SER A 537 -12.34 -40.89 -5.04
N SER A 538 -12.82 -39.64 -5.17
CA SER A 538 -13.10 -39.04 -6.49
C SER A 538 -11.83 -38.96 -7.36
N THR A 539 -11.97 -39.24 -8.66
CA THR A 539 -10.90 -39.05 -9.65
C THR A 539 -11.16 -37.86 -10.58
N ALA A 540 -12.24 -37.13 -10.33
CA ALA A 540 -12.59 -35.95 -11.11
C ALA A 540 -11.65 -34.77 -10.76
N VAL A 541 -11.43 -33.88 -11.74
CA VAL A 541 -10.66 -32.65 -11.52
C VAL A 541 -11.45 -31.74 -10.58
N PRO A 542 -10.88 -31.27 -9.45
CA PRO A 542 -11.58 -30.43 -8.49
C PRO A 542 -12.11 -29.14 -9.12
N SER A 543 -13.41 -28.90 -8.97
CA SER A 543 -14.09 -27.71 -9.47
C SER A 543 -15.33 -27.34 -8.65
N VAL A 544 -15.63 -26.05 -8.60
CA VAL A 544 -16.86 -25.49 -7.99
C VAL A 544 -17.45 -24.42 -8.90
N GLN A 545 -18.76 -24.44 -9.10
CA GLN A 545 -19.50 -23.46 -9.89
C GLN A 545 -20.54 -22.76 -9.02
N LEU A 546 -20.44 -21.44 -8.93
CA LEU A 546 -21.24 -20.60 -8.06
C LEU A 546 -22.08 -19.62 -8.87
N GLN A 547 -23.32 -19.40 -8.42
CA GLN A 547 -24.20 -18.34 -8.89
C GLN A 547 -24.64 -17.43 -7.75
N PHE A 548 -24.77 -16.15 -8.06
CA PHE A 548 -25.12 -15.10 -7.10
C PHE A 548 -26.45 -14.43 -7.48
N ALA A 549 -27.27 -14.09 -6.50
CA ALA A 549 -28.49 -13.32 -6.72
C ALA A 549 -28.84 -12.46 -5.51
N PHE A 550 -29.46 -11.30 -5.75
CA PHE A 550 -30.03 -10.46 -4.70
C PHE A 550 -31.45 -10.92 -4.32
#